data_AF-A0A7S1VBL7-F1
#
_entry.id   AF-A0A7S1VBL7-F1
#
_cell.length_a   1.000
_cell.length_b   1.000
_cell.length_c   1.000
_cell.angle_alpha   90.00
_cell.angle_beta   90.00
_cell.angle_gamma   90.00
#
_symmetry.space_group_name_H-M   'P 1'
#
loop_
_entity.id
_entity.type
_entity.pdbx_description
1 polymer ?
#
loop_
_entity_poly.entity_id
_entity_poly.type
_entity_poly.pdbx_seq_one_letter_code
_entity_poly.pdbx_strand_id
1 'polypeptide(L)'
;GQSAEGGAGTVAEEGLMAVGSMAMALEADFTKFLDSVVPFIELGLSNVESPSVFKVAVGCVGDVCRAVGEGYGPYTESTFNALLKALEYDEDITIRPLILSQFGDLALAVGVGFYPYLKL
;
A
#
# COMPACT_ATOMS: atom_id res chain seq x y z
N GLY A 1 0.99 -7.74 -28.96
CA GLY A 1 0.21 -8.65 -28.10
C GLY A 1 0.70 -8.62 -26.67
N GLN A 2 1.99 -8.90 -26.40
CA GLN A 2 2.56 -8.95 -25.04
C GLN A 2 3.32 -7.68 -24.60
N SER A 3 3.62 -6.75 -25.53
CA SER A 3 4.44 -5.56 -25.22
C SER A 3 3.66 -4.40 -24.58
N ALA A 4 2.33 -4.44 -24.56
CA ALA A 4 1.50 -3.37 -24.01
C ALA A 4 1.19 -3.58 -22.50
N GLU A 5 1.02 -4.83 -22.05
CA GLU A 5 0.82 -5.16 -20.63
C GLU A 5 2.08 -4.88 -19.80
N GLY A 6 3.26 -5.21 -20.32
CA GLY A 6 4.53 -4.87 -19.65
C GLY A 6 4.74 -3.37 -19.48
N GLY A 7 4.32 -2.55 -20.47
CA GLY A 7 4.43 -1.10 -20.39
C GLY A 7 3.48 -0.48 -19.35
N ALA A 8 2.25 -0.97 -19.26
CA ALA A 8 1.28 -0.48 -18.27
C ALA A 8 1.71 -0.80 -16.83
N GLY A 9 2.26 -2.00 -16.60
CA GLY A 9 2.80 -2.41 -15.28
C GLY A 9 3.94 -1.52 -14.83
N THR A 10 4.95 -1.29 -15.68
CA THR A 10 6.09 -0.41 -15.35
C THR A 10 5.65 1.03 -15.07
N VAL A 11 4.69 1.56 -15.82
CA VAL A 11 4.16 2.92 -15.56
C VAL A 11 3.46 2.99 -14.20
N ALA A 12 2.70 1.97 -13.82
CA ALA A 12 2.06 1.91 -12.51
C ALA A 12 3.11 1.85 -11.38
N GLU A 13 4.16 1.03 -11.53
CA GLU A 13 5.26 0.92 -10.57
C GLU A 13 5.95 2.27 -10.36
N GLU A 14 6.41 2.92 -11.44
CA GLU A 14 7.08 4.22 -11.38
C GLU A 14 6.17 5.30 -10.77
N GLY A 15 4.88 5.29 -11.11
CA GLY A 15 3.89 6.20 -10.52
C GLY A 15 3.75 6.03 -9.01
N LEU A 16 3.65 4.79 -8.53
CA LEU A 16 3.54 4.48 -7.10
C LEU A 16 4.84 4.80 -6.35
N MET A 17 6.01 4.57 -6.95
CA MET A 17 7.31 4.96 -6.38
C MET A 17 7.43 6.49 -6.26
N ALA A 18 6.98 7.23 -7.27
CA ALA A 18 6.96 8.69 -7.23
C ALA A 18 6.04 9.20 -6.12
N VAL A 19 4.86 8.58 -5.95
CA VAL A 19 3.94 8.88 -4.84
C VAL A 19 4.62 8.66 -3.48
N GLY A 20 5.26 7.51 -3.26
CA GLY A 20 5.96 7.23 -2.00
C GLY A 20 7.07 8.24 -1.72
N SER A 21 7.86 8.58 -2.74
CA SER A 21 8.90 9.60 -2.65
C SER A 21 8.34 10.99 -2.31
N MET A 22 7.20 11.37 -2.90
CA MET A 22 6.51 12.62 -2.60
C MET A 22 5.96 12.64 -1.17
N ALA A 23 5.39 11.53 -0.70
CA ALA A 23 4.91 11.41 0.67
C ALA A 23 6.06 11.63 1.66
N MET A 24 7.20 10.96 1.45
CA MET A 24 8.38 11.14 2.30
C MET A 24 8.96 12.55 2.26
N ALA A 25 8.88 13.24 1.12
CA ALA A 25 9.39 14.61 0.99
C ALA A 25 8.45 15.67 1.62
N LEU A 26 7.15 15.41 1.63
CA LEU A 26 6.12 16.34 2.12
C LEU A 26 5.69 16.03 3.56
N GLU A 27 5.96 14.82 4.06
CA GLU A 27 5.59 14.34 5.39
C GLU A 27 4.09 14.61 5.68
N ALA A 28 3.78 15.24 6.82
CA ALA A 28 2.41 15.53 7.23
C ALA A 28 1.62 16.38 6.22
N ASP A 29 2.29 17.23 5.42
CA ASP A 29 1.63 18.03 4.37
C ASP A 29 1.09 17.17 3.23
N PHE A 30 1.51 15.90 3.11
CA PHE A 30 0.98 14.97 2.13
C PHE A 30 -0.48 14.59 2.40
N THR A 31 -0.97 14.75 3.64
CA THR A 31 -2.34 14.39 4.05
C THR A 31 -3.42 14.98 3.13
N LYS A 32 -3.21 16.18 2.60
CA LYS A 32 -4.14 16.87 1.67
C LYS A 32 -4.35 16.16 0.32
N PHE A 33 -3.50 15.19 -0.01
CA PHE A 33 -3.54 14.44 -1.27
C PHE A 33 -4.08 13.03 -1.10
N LEU A 34 -4.29 12.54 0.13
CA LEU A 34 -4.64 11.14 0.39
C LEU A 34 -5.91 10.71 -0.34
N ASP A 35 -6.98 11.51 -0.29
CA ASP A 35 -8.23 11.20 -1.01
C ASP A 35 -8.06 11.03 -2.52
N SER A 36 -7.06 11.71 -3.10
CA SER A 36 -6.77 11.61 -4.54
C SER A 36 -5.82 10.45 -4.86
N VAL A 37 -4.95 10.08 -3.93
CA VAL A 37 -3.83 9.16 -4.19
C VAL A 37 -4.16 7.74 -3.76
N VAL A 38 -4.79 7.57 -2.59
CA VAL A 38 -5.08 6.25 -2.00
C VAL A 38 -5.84 5.32 -2.95
N PRO A 39 -6.85 5.77 -3.74
CA PRO A 39 -7.52 4.89 -4.69
C PRO A 39 -6.58 4.20 -5.70
N PHE A 40 -5.49 4.88 -6.09
CA PHE A 40 -4.50 4.29 -7.01
C PHE A 40 -3.58 3.30 -6.30
N ILE A 41 -3.27 3.53 -5.02
CA ILE A 41 -2.53 2.58 -4.19
C ILE A 41 -3.36 1.31 -3.98
N GLU A 42 -4.64 1.44 -3.62
CA GLU A 42 -5.57 0.32 -3.45
C GLU A 42 -5.76 -0.48 -4.73
N LEU A 43 -5.80 0.18 -5.89
CA LEU A 43 -5.80 -0.49 -7.19
C LEU A 43 -4.56 -1.37 -7.35
N GLY A 44 -3.37 -0.87 -6.99
CA GLY A 44 -2.12 -1.64 -7.01
C GLY A 44 -2.15 -2.83 -6.05
N LEU A 45 -2.67 -2.65 -4.82
CA LEU A 45 -2.83 -3.73 -3.84
C LEU A 45 -3.84 -4.80 -4.30
N SER A 46 -4.83 -4.43 -5.09
CA SER A 46 -5.81 -5.39 -5.63
C SER A 46 -5.26 -6.24 -6.79
N ASN A 47 -4.14 -5.82 -7.41
CA ASN A 47 -3.56 -6.47 -8.58
C ASN A 47 -2.53 -7.56 -8.20
N VAL A 48 -3.01 -8.60 -7.52
CA VAL A 48 -2.18 -9.74 -7.08
C VAL A 48 -1.62 -10.57 -8.24
N GLU A 49 -2.23 -10.47 -9.43
CA GLU A 49 -1.75 -11.11 -10.67
C GLU A 49 -0.49 -10.44 -11.23
N SER A 50 -0.16 -9.23 -10.77
CA SER A 50 1.07 -8.50 -11.09
C SER A 50 1.93 -8.32 -9.83
N PRO A 51 2.72 -9.33 -9.43
CA PRO A 51 3.49 -9.29 -8.18
C PRO A 51 4.41 -8.07 -8.03
N SER A 52 4.97 -7.53 -9.11
CA SER A 52 5.82 -6.35 -9.06
C SER A 52 5.04 -5.10 -8.65
N VAL A 53 3.93 -4.82 -9.33
CA VAL A 53 3.02 -3.70 -9.00
C VAL A 53 2.51 -3.82 -7.57
N PHE A 54 2.10 -5.03 -7.15
CA PHE A 54 1.66 -5.27 -5.78
C PHE A 54 2.76 -4.93 -4.76
N LYS A 55 3.99 -5.42 -4.97
CA LYS A 55 5.13 -5.16 -4.06
C LYS A 55 5.44 -3.67 -3.96
N VAL A 56 5.37 -2.93 -5.07
CA VAL A 56 5.57 -1.48 -5.08
C VAL A 56 4.42 -0.76 -4.37
N ALA A 57 3.17 -1.18 -4.56
CA ALA A 57 2.02 -0.62 -3.86
C ALA A 57 2.14 -0.82 -2.35
N VAL A 58 2.56 -2.02 -1.90
CA VAL A 58 2.85 -2.30 -0.49
C VAL A 58 3.93 -1.35 0.03
N GLY A 59 5.04 -1.15 -0.68
CA GLY A 59 6.07 -0.19 -0.28
C GLY A 59 5.53 1.24 -0.14
N CYS A 60 4.73 1.67 -1.13
CA CYS A 60 4.10 2.98 -1.17
C CYS A 60 3.17 3.23 0.03
N VAL A 61 2.36 2.24 0.44
CA VAL A 61 1.55 2.33 1.68
C VAL A 61 2.44 2.63 2.88
N GLY A 62 3.58 1.94 3.02
CA GLY A 62 4.49 2.12 4.14
C GLY A 62 5.08 3.52 4.18
N ASP A 63 5.50 4.05 3.03
CA ASP A 63 6.01 5.42 2.91
C ASP A 63 4.94 6.45 3.27
N VAL A 64 3.71 6.26 2.77
CA VAL A 64 2.58 7.14 3.10
C VAL A 64 2.25 7.06 4.60
N CYS A 65 2.17 5.87 5.18
CA CYS A 65 1.94 5.64 6.60
C CYS A 65 2.97 6.37 7.47
N ARG A 66 4.26 6.26 7.11
CA ARG A 66 5.36 6.96 7.80
C ARG A 66 5.26 8.47 7.68
N ALA A 67 4.87 8.97 6.52
CA ALA A 67 4.76 10.39 6.25
C ALA A 67 3.59 11.06 7.00
N VAL A 68 2.42 10.43 7.01
CA VAL A 68 1.18 11.07 7.49
C VAL A 68 0.70 10.58 8.87
N GLY A 69 1.22 9.45 9.36
CA GLY A 69 0.85 8.86 10.64
C GLY A 69 -0.67 8.67 10.77
N GLU A 70 -1.26 9.25 11.82
CA GLU A 70 -2.70 9.13 12.12
C GLU A 70 -3.60 9.64 10.99
N GLY A 71 -3.09 10.50 10.10
CA GLY A 71 -3.81 10.95 8.91
C GLY A 71 -4.22 9.81 7.96
N TYR A 72 -3.57 8.64 8.06
CA TYR A 72 -3.92 7.45 7.28
C TYR A 72 -5.13 6.67 7.85
N GLY A 73 -5.59 7.02 9.06
CA GLY A 73 -6.69 6.36 9.76
C GLY A 73 -7.90 5.99 8.89
N PRO A 74 -8.45 6.91 8.07
CA PRO A 74 -9.62 6.65 7.24
C PRO A 74 -9.45 5.52 6.21
N TYR A 75 -8.21 5.19 5.81
CA TYR A 75 -7.89 4.21 4.76
C TYR A 75 -7.36 2.89 5.31
N THR A 76 -7.26 2.77 6.64
CA THR A 76 -6.64 1.61 7.27
C THR A 76 -7.47 0.35 7.05
N GLU A 77 -8.79 0.43 7.12
CA GLU A 77 -9.67 -0.74 6.95
C GLU A 77 -9.59 -1.32 5.54
N SER A 78 -9.70 -0.47 4.52
CA SER A 78 -9.63 -0.90 3.12
C SER A 78 -8.26 -1.49 2.78
N THR A 79 -7.18 -0.84 3.23
CA THR A 79 -5.81 -1.32 3.06
C THR A 79 -5.58 -2.66 3.76
N PHE A 80 -6.03 -2.78 5.01
CA PHE A 80 -5.90 -4.02 5.79
C PHE A 80 -6.63 -5.18 5.11
N ASN A 81 -7.86 -4.96 4.64
CA ASN A 81 -8.64 -5.98 3.93
C ASN A 81 -8.00 -6.39 2.60
N ALA A 82 -7.41 -5.45 1.85
CA ALA A 82 -6.70 -5.76 0.62
C ALA A 82 -5.47 -6.65 0.88
N LEU A 83 -4.71 -6.35 1.93
CA LEU A 83 -3.56 -7.14 2.36
C LEU A 83 -3.96 -8.54 2.86
N LEU A 84 -5.04 -8.66 3.63
CA LEU A 84 -5.57 -9.96 4.05
C LEU A 84 -5.97 -10.82 2.85
N LYS A 85 -6.70 -10.23 1.89
CA LYS A 85 -7.09 -10.94 0.67
C LYS A 85 -5.85 -11.41 -0.10
N ALA A 86 -4.80 -10.60 -0.20
CA ALA A 86 -3.57 -11.01 -0.86
C ALA A 86 -2.92 -12.24 -0.18
N LEU A 87 -2.97 -12.37 1.15
CA LEU A 87 -2.46 -13.56 1.85
C LEU A 87 -3.18 -14.86 1.51
N GLU A 88 -4.46 -14.78 1.12
CA GLU A 88 -5.27 -15.95 0.73
C GLU A 88 -4.86 -16.52 -0.63
N TYR A 89 -4.37 -15.67 -1.54
CA TYR A 89 -4.09 -16.01 -2.94
C TYR A 89 -2.61 -16.25 -3.24
N ASP A 90 -1.74 -16.14 -2.24
CA ASP A 90 -0.30 -16.00 -2.47
C ASP A 90 0.47 -17.33 -2.55
N GLU A 91 0.81 -17.71 -3.79
CA GLU A 91 1.77 -18.77 -4.14
C GLU A 91 3.25 -18.32 -4.00
N ASP A 92 3.53 -17.00 -3.96
CA ASP A 92 4.88 -16.43 -3.85
C ASP A 92 5.27 -16.20 -2.38
N ILE A 93 6.13 -17.07 -1.85
CA ILE A 93 6.62 -17.01 -0.47
C ILE A 93 7.25 -15.66 -0.07
N THR A 94 7.66 -14.82 -1.03
CA THR A 94 8.26 -13.49 -0.77
C THR A 94 7.23 -12.40 -0.46
N ILE A 95 5.96 -12.59 -0.78
CA ILE A 95 4.90 -11.59 -0.57
C ILE A 95 4.40 -11.62 0.89
N ARG A 96 4.28 -12.80 1.50
CA ARG A 96 3.83 -12.93 2.91
C ARG A 96 4.65 -12.07 3.90
N PRO A 97 6.01 -12.08 3.90
CA PRO A 97 6.78 -11.23 4.79
C PRO A 97 6.54 -9.73 4.55
N LEU A 98 6.31 -9.32 3.30
CA LEU A 98 6.03 -7.93 2.95
C LEU A 98 4.69 -7.48 3.53
N ILE A 99 3.64 -8.31 3.39
CA ILE A 99 2.32 -8.03 3.95
C ILE A 99 2.39 -7.93 5.48
N LEU A 100 3.08 -8.87 6.13
CA LEU A 100 3.26 -8.86 7.59
C LEU A 100 4.01 -7.60 8.07
N SER A 101 5.04 -7.18 7.34
CA SER A 101 5.73 -5.91 7.61
C SER A 101 4.77 -4.72 7.48
N GLN A 102 3.89 -4.75 6.48
CA GLN A 102 2.97 -3.65 6.22
C GLN A 102 1.87 -3.53 7.29
N PHE A 103 1.44 -4.64 7.90
CA PHE A 103 0.59 -4.56 9.09
C PHE A 103 1.29 -3.85 10.26
N GLY A 104 2.61 -4.02 10.40
CA GLY A 104 3.41 -3.29 11.40
C GLY A 104 3.43 -1.79 11.13
N ASP A 105 3.64 -1.38 9.88
CA ASP A 105 3.63 0.02 9.47
C ASP A 105 2.25 0.67 9.67
N LEU A 106 1.16 -0.02 9.33
CA LEU A 106 -0.20 0.44 9.65
C LEU A 106 -0.40 0.61 11.16
N ALA A 107 0.01 -0.38 11.94
CA ALA A 107 -0.11 -0.32 13.40
C ALA A 107 0.69 0.85 13.99
N LEU A 108 1.88 1.14 13.45
CA LEU A 108 2.68 2.30 13.84
C LEU A 108 2.02 3.62 13.46
N ALA A 109 1.40 3.70 12.28
CA ALA A 109 0.77 4.92 11.79
C ALA A 109 -0.50 5.27 12.58
N VAL A 110 -1.37 4.30 12.85
CA VAL A 110 -2.68 4.58 13.48
C VAL A 110 -2.74 4.28 14.98
N GLY A 111 -1.70 3.66 15.54
CA GLY A 111 -1.60 3.36 16.98
C GLY A 111 -2.83 2.62 17.51
N VAL A 112 -3.57 3.26 18.41
CA VAL A 112 -4.80 2.68 19.01
C VAL A 112 -5.90 2.42 17.97
N GLY A 113 -5.88 3.12 16.82
CA GLY A 113 -6.77 2.84 15.70
C GLY A 113 -6.60 1.42 15.14
N PHE A 114 -5.48 0.74 15.44
CA PHE A 114 -5.22 -0.62 15.00
C PHE A 114 -5.89 -1.71 15.85
N TYR A 115 -6.42 -1.38 17.04
CA TYR A 115 -7.02 -2.36 17.95
C TYR A 115 -8.08 -3.30 17.32
N PRO A 116 -8.97 -2.83 16.42
CA PRO A 116 -9.96 -3.69 15.77
C PRO A 116 -9.34 -4.87 15.00
N TYR A 117 -8.11 -4.71 14.50
CA TYR A 117 -7.46 -5.68 13.63
C TYR A 117 -6.64 -6.75 14.38
N LEU A 118 -6.39 -6.58 15.68
CA LEU A 118 -5.64 -7.54 16.50
C LEU A 118 -6.45 -8.79 16.91
N LYS A 119 -7.77 -8.77 16.68
CA LYS A 119 -8.70 -9.82 17.12
C LYS A 119 -9.29 -10.63 15.96
N LEU A 120 -8.83 -10.37 14.73
CA LEU A 120 -9.15 -11.15 13.53
C LEU A 120 -8.28 -12.42 13.49
#